data_AF-A0A8B9JBN3-F1
#
_entry.id   AF-A0A8B9JBN3-F1
#
_cell.length_a   1.000
_cell.length_b   1.000
_cell.length_c   1.000
_cell.angle_alpha   90.00
_cell.angle_beta   90.00
_cell.angle_gamma   90.00
#
_symmetry.space_group_name_H-M   'P 1'
#
loop_
_entity.id
_entity.type
_entity.pdbx_description
1 polymer ?
#
loop_
_entity_poly.entity_id
_entity_poly.type
_entity_poly.pdbx_seq_one_letter_code
_entity_poly.pdbx_strand_id
1 'polypeptide(L)'
;MMIEEEEGLKKRLLSSIGTCRKELDTLCEELQLPPFEEEDGLTMLQLESVIRTHLKVMLKQKTQRMNELKDLIQQDRELCDILCDNPYAISPDRVPSAEQLKDYSQHIATRNQEKERRHAEFVTIKRQIVLCMEDLDQMPDTSFERDVVCEDEEAFCLSTENITALKVLLNQLENRKAENEALCVSYRDRIGELWERLQIPQDERDSIAEHMKSSKKKNMEALHAELERLKELKMKNMQSVIETIRAEIALLWEKCFYSLEQRQAFVPYYSDDFSEELLAMHEEEEQRLKQHYEHHRELYDGVTNWQNNWTLYQTLEKKATDPSRFNNRGGNLLREEKQRADLQKSLPKLEKSLKTQIEQWEAEQGTQFLVNGQHFMQYVEEQWNLHHLEKEREKLERQMKKSKQTEEDMLYGTSLRTPTKRRLAGTPTPGKSRKMNTTSSISSASCNTTLRSICYSPSMRPPLSASKVRQTFFFISESVSLILPFIGKFLPNSPNSRCNKSSSSAWFDGL
;
A
#
# COMPACT_ATOMS: atom_id res chain seq x y z
N MET A 1 39.33 49.62 112.56
CA MET A 1 39.98 48.53 111.79
C MET A 1 39.17 47.23 111.92
N MET A 2 39.56 46.20 112.68
CA MET A 2 38.89 44.88 112.62
C MET A 2 37.34 44.90 112.80
N ILE A 3 36.79 45.73 113.70
CA ILE A 3 35.32 45.79 113.88
C ILE A 3 34.62 46.44 112.67
N GLU A 4 35.19 47.49 112.08
CA GLU A 4 34.64 48.13 110.87
C GLU A 4 34.77 47.22 109.63
N GLU A 5 35.81 46.39 109.58
CA GLU A 5 36.01 45.39 108.53
C GLU A 5 34.93 44.29 108.59
N GLU A 6 34.60 43.80 109.78
CA GLU A 6 33.52 42.83 110.02
C GLU A 6 32.12 43.41 109.83
N GLU A 7 31.85 44.64 110.29
CA GLU A 7 30.58 45.32 109.98
C GLU A 7 30.44 45.58 108.47
N GLY A 8 31.54 45.97 107.81
CA GLY A 8 31.61 46.11 106.36
C GLY A 8 31.45 44.79 105.61
N LEU A 9 31.90 43.65 106.17
CA LEU A 9 31.68 42.31 105.64
C LEU A 9 30.21 41.89 105.79
N LYS A 10 29.62 42.05 106.99
CA LYS A 10 28.21 41.79 107.27
C LYS A 10 27.28 42.60 106.35
N LYS A 11 27.57 43.90 106.15
CA LYS A 11 26.80 44.76 105.26
C LYS A 11 26.90 44.32 103.79
N ARG A 12 28.08 43.89 103.34
CA ARG A 12 28.29 43.30 101.99
C ARG A 12 27.52 41.98 101.82
N LEU A 13 27.58 41.07 102.80
CA LEU A 13 26.86 39.80 102.77
C LEU A 13 25.34 40.01 102.70
N LEU A 14 24.77 40.86 103.55
CA LEU A 14 23.34 41.20 103.51
C LEU A 14 22.93 41.84 102.18
N SER A 15 23.75 42.75 101.62
CA SER A 15 23.51 43.34 100.30
C SER A 15 23.58 42.30 99.18
N SER A 16 24.49 41.33 99.28
CA SER A 16 24.64 40.26 98.28
C SER A 16 23.50 39.25 98.36
N ILE A 17 23.07 38.84 99.56
CA ILE A 17 21.88 37.99 99.76
C ILE A 17 20.65 38.70 99.17
N GLY A 18 20.47 39.99 99.46
CA GLY A 18 19.33 40.77 98.96
C GLY A 18 19.32 41.03 97.45
N THR A 19 20.47 40.99 96.77
CA THR A 19 20.55 41.05 95.29
C THR A 19 20.37 39.68 94.67
N CYS A 20 21.10 38.67 95.16
CA CYS A 20 20.99 37.31 94.65
C CYS A 20 19.59 36.69 94.87
N ARG A 21 18.86 37.03 95.95
CA ARG A 21 17.44 36.63 96.09
C ARG A 21 16.58 37.18 94.96
N LYS A 22 16.64 38.49 94.68
CA LYS A 22 15.84 39.12 93.60
C LYS A 22 16.18 38.57 92.22
N GLU A 23 17.47 38.38 91.94
CA GLU A 23 17.92 37.74 90.69
C GLU A 23 17.43 36.29 90.60
N LEU A 24 17.38 35.56 91.72
CA LEU A 24 16.89 34.19 91.79
C LEU A 24 15.38 34.11 91.61
N ASP A 25 14.61 34.98 92.25
CA ASP A 25 13.15 35.08 92.10
C ASP A 25 12.78 35.35 90.63
N THR A 26 13.43 36.34 90.00
CA THR A 26 13.22 36.63 88.56
C THR A 26 13.63 35.46 87.65
N LEU A 27 14.70 34.73 87.97
CA LEU A 27 15.09 33.52 87.22
C LEU A 27 14.08 32.36 87.40
N CYS A 28 13.51 32.18 88.59
CA CYS A 28 12.46 31.19 88.82
C CYS A 28 11.17 31.55 88.06
N GLU A 29 10.76 32.82 88.05
CA GLU A 29 9.64 33.30 87.24
C GLU A 29 9.86 33.08 85.73
N GLU A 30 11.03 33.44 85.20
CA GLU A 30 11.39 33.21 83.80
C GLU A 30 11.39 31.72 83.43
N LEU A 31 11.99 30.86 84.28
CA LEU A 31 12.08 29.41 84.08
C LEU A 31 10.77 28.66 84.36
N GLN A 32 9.76 29.35 84.92
CA GLN A 32 8.51 28.78 85.41
C GLN A 32 8.73 27.67 86.44
N LEU A 33 9.59 27.95 87.42
CA LEU A 33 9.95 27.06 88.53
C LEU A 33 9.42 27.59 89.86
N PRO A 34 9.22 26.75 90.89
CA PRO A 34 8.87 27.22 92.23
C PRO A 34 9.94 28.19 92.77
N PRO A 35 9.54 29.15 93.64
CA PRO A 35 10.48 30.05 94.31
C PRO A 35 11.41 29.28 95.23
N PHE A 36 12.58 29.85 95.52
CA PHE A 36 13.59 29.23 96.37
C PHE A 36 13.17 29.25 97.86
N GLU A 37 13.10 28.08 98.48
CA GLU A 37 12.88 27.92 99.92
C GLU A 37 14.21 27.88 100.68
N GLU A 38 14.31 28.60 101.80
CA GLU A 38 15.53 28.66 102.61
C GLU A 38 15.51 27.61 103.71
N GLU A 39 16.60 26.85 103.88
CA GLU A 39 16.72 25.92 105.02
C GLU A 39 16.90 26.66 106.35
N ASP A 40 16.07 26.32 107.33
CA ASP A 40 16.15 26.86 108.69
C ASP A 40 17.48 26.50 109.37
N GLY A 41 18.12 27.49 110.00
CA GLY A 41 19.34 27.31 110.81
C GLY A 41 20.67 27.56 110.09
N LEU A 42 20.68 27.95 108.82
CA LEU A 42 21.90 28.34 108.10
C LEU A 42 22.54 29.61 108.68
N THR A 43 23.87 29.64 108.78
CA THR A 43 24.59 30.89 109.06
C THR A 43 24.53 31.83 107.85
N MET A 44 24.65 33.14 108.07
CA MET A 44 24.60 34.16 107.00
C MET A 44 25.62 33.91 105.86
N LEU A 45 26.78 33.32 106.16
CA LEU A 45 27.79 32.97 105.15
C LEU A 45 27.40 31.73 104.33
N GLN A 46 26.80 30.72 104.98
CA GLN A 46 26.26 29.53 104.30
C GLN A 46 25.06 29.90 103.42
N LEU A 47 24.15 30.73 103.93
CA LEU A 47 22.98 31.19 103.18
C LEU A 47 23.37 31.94 101.90
N GLU A 48 24.36 32.84 101.96
CA GLU A 48 24.90 33.52 100.78
C GLU A 48 25.48 32.53 99.77
N SER A 49 26.26 31.55 100.24
CA SER A 49 26.86 30.50 99.42
C SER A 49 25.81 29.60 98.74
N VAL A 50 24.76 29.21 99.46
CA VAL A 50 23.65 28.40 98.93
C VAL A 50 22.88 29.18 97.86
N ILE A 51 22.46 30.41 98.14
CA ILE A 51 21.71 31.24 97.17
C ILE A 51 22.55 31.49 95.92
N ARG A 52 23.85 31.83 96.04
CA ARG A 52 24.75 31.95 94.89
C ARG A 52 24.88 30.65 94.09
N THR A 53 24.89 29.50 94.76
CA THR A 53 25.01 28.20 94.09
C THR A 53 23.73 27.86 93.34
N HIS A 54 22.56 28.10 93.94
CA HIS A 54 21.27 27.91 93.27
C HIS A 54 21.10 28.86 92.08
N LEU A 55 21.49 30.13 92.22
CA LEU A 55 21.50 31.12 91.14
C LEU A 55 22.41 30.71 89.97
N LYS A 56 23.59 30.12 90.24
CA LYS A 56 24.44 29.54 89.18
C LYS A 56 23.77 28.37 88.46
N VAL A 57 23.02 27.52 89.17
CA VAL A 57 22.26 26.41 88.58
C VAL A 57 21.13 26.95 87.70
N MET A 58 20.36 27.94 88.18
CA MET A 58 19.26 28.54 87.41
C MET A 58 19.76 29.30 86.17
N LEU A 59 20.84 30.08 86.28
CA LEU A 59 21.50 30.67 85.11
C LEU A 59 21.92 29.61 84.10
N LYS A 60 22.56 28.52 84.54
CA LYS A 60 22.96 27.42 83.66
C LYS A 60 21.75 26.78 82.97
N GLN A 61 20.65 26.56 83.68
CA GLN A 61 19.42 26.00 83.14
C GLN A 61 18.75 26.93 82.13
N LYS A 62 18.72 28.26 82.39
CA LYS A 62 18.27 29.28 81.44
C LYS A 62 19.13 29.26 80.17
N THR A 63 20.46 29.26 80.29
CA THR A 63 21.36 29.17 79.14
C THR A 63 21.16 27.87 78.34
N GLN A 64 20.97 26.74 79.03
CA GLN A 64 20.72 25.45 78.38
C GLN A 64 19.43 25.47 77.56
N ARG A 65 18.30 25.87 78.15
CA ARG A 65 17.00 25.95 77.45
C ARG A 65 17.03 26.94 76.27
N MET A 66 17.73 28.07 76.42
CA MET A 66 17.86 29.06 75.33
C MET A 66 18.79 28.60 74.20
N ASN A 67 19.77 27.73 74.47
CA ASN A 67 20.59 27.13 73.42
C ASN A 67 19.82 26.03 72.69
N GLU A 68 19.17 25.12 73.44
CA GLU A 68 18.31 24.08 72.91
C GLU A 68 17.20 24.66 72.01
N LEU A 69 16.58 25.78 72.43
CA LEU A 69 15.62 26.52 71.60
C LEU A 69 16.23 27.01 70.28
N LYS A 70 17.46 27.54 70.29
CA LYS A 70 18.13 28.00 69.05
C LYS A 70 18.44 26.85 68.11
N ASP A 71 18.91 25.73 68.65
CA ASP A 71 19.24 24.53 67.87
C ASP A 71 17.98 23.92 67.24
N LEU A 72 16.84 23.93 67.96
CA LEU A 72 15.54 23.52 67.44
C LEU A 72 15.01 24.49 66.37
N ILE A 73 15.07 25.81 66.59
CA ILE A 73 14.67 26.83 65.60
C ILE A 73 15.49 26.71 64.31
N GLN A 74 16.79 26.40 64.41
CA GLN A 74 17.64 26.24 63.22
C GLN A 74 17.25 24.99 62.41
N GLN A 75 17.04 23.85 63.08
CA GLN A 75 16.53 22.63 62.43
C GLN A 75 15.14 22.83 61.81
N ASP A 76 14.26 23.57 62.48
CA ASP A 76 12.91 23.87 61.98
C ASP A 76 12.96 24.67 60.67
N ARG A 77 13.82 25.69 60.60
CA ARG A 77 14.02 26.49 59.38
C ARG A 77 14.52 25.65 58.22
N GLU A 78 15.55 24.83 58.44
CA GLU A 78 16.09 23.93 57.42
C GLU A 78 15.03 22.93 56.92
N LEU A 79 14.16 22.44 57.80
CA LEU A 79 13.03 21.57 57.43
C LEU A 79 11.91 22.34 56.70
N CYS A 80 11.62 23.57 57.10
CA CYS A 80 10.65 24.46 56.47
C CYS A 80 11.07 24.88 55.06
N ASP A 81 12.35 25.18 54.85
CA ASP A 81 12.89 25.54 53.53
C ASP A 81 12.76 24.36 52.56
N ILE A 82 13.10 23.14 53.00
CA ILE A 82 13.02 21.91 52.18
C ILE A 82 11.56 21.49 51.90
N LEU A 83 10.68 21.54 52.90
CA LEU A 83 9.30 21.06 52.80
C LEU A 83 8.30 22.16 52.35
N CYS A 84 8.77 23.41 52.25
CA CYS A 84 8.01 24.62 51.95
C CYS A 84 6.80 24.86 52.88
N ASP A 85 6.99 24.63 54.17
CA ASP A 85 5.96 24.79 55.23
C ASP A 85 6.33 25.93 56.21
N ASN A 86 5.35 26.39 56.99
CA ASN A 86 5.55 27.47 57.96
C ASN A 86 6.26 26.98 59.25
N PRO A 87 7.21 27.75 59.82
CA PRO A 87 7.87 27.42 61.08
C PRO A 87 6.92 27.31 62.28
N TYR A 88 7.35 26.56 63.30
CA TYR A 88 6.61 26.39 64.54
C TYR A 88 6.50 27.71 65.32
N ALA A 89 5.33 27.98 65.87
CA ALA A 89 5.01 29.25 66.53
C ALA A 89 5.60 29.34 67.95
N ILE A 90 6.89 29.68 68.06
CA ILE A 90 7.58 29.92 69.35
C ILE A 90 8.34 31.26 69.36
N SER A 91 8.35 31.95 70.51
CA SER A 91 9.05 33.23 70.68
C SER A 91 10.57 33.00 70.90
N PRO A 92 11.46 33.53 70.04
CA PRO A 92 12.90 33.24 70.12
C PRO A 92 13.61 33.90 71.32
N ASP A 93 13.04 34.99 71.85
CA ASP A 93 13.67 35.80 72.90
C ASP A 93 13.25 35.42 74.34
N ARG A 94 12.25 34.53 74.49
CA ARG A 94 11.70 34.14 75.80
C ARG A 94 12.15 32.74 76.18
N VAL A 95 12.47 32.56 77.46
CA VAL A 95 12.83 31.25 78.03
C VAL A 95 11.64 30.29 77.93
N PRO A 96 11.76 29.15 77.23
CA PRO A 96 10.66 28.21 77.08
C PRO A 96 10.47 27.34 78.33
N SER A 97 9.27 26.78 78.47
CA SER A 97 9.00 25.72 79.44
C SER A 97 9.66 24.40 78.98
N ALA A 98 9.83 23.45 79.91
CA ALA A 98 10.33 22.11 79.56
C ALA A 98 9.34 21.33 78.67
N GLU A 99 8.04 21.62 78.78
CA GLU A 99 6.99 21.03 77.96
C GLU A 99 7.02 21.61 76.53
N GLN A 100 7.20 22.93 76.40
CA GLN A 100 7.34 23.60 75.09
C GLN A 100 8.56 23.08 74.29
N LEU A 101 9.70 22.86 74.96
CA LEU A 101 10.88 22.27 74.32
C LEU A 101 10.64 20.82 73.87
N LYS A 102 9.91 20.03 74.67
CA LYS A 102 9.55 18.66 74.36
C LYS A 102 8.58 18.59 73.16
N ASP A 103 7.54 19.43 73.17
CA ASP A 103 6.55 19.49 72.10
C ASP A 103 7.19 19.95 70.78
N TYR A 104 8.11 20.93 70.83
CA TYR A 104 8.86 21.36 69.66
C TYR A 104 9.81 20.27 69.16
N SER A 105 10.51 19.56 70.06
CA SER A 105 11.35 18.40 69.69
C SER A 105 10.52 17.30 69.02
N GLN A 106 9.30 17.04 69.50
CA GLN A 106 8.37 16.07 68.89
C GLN A 106 7.85 16.55 67.52
N HIS A 107 7.63 17.86 67.35
CA HIS A 107 7.33 18.46 66.05
C HIS A 107 8.49 18.20 65.07
N ILE A 108 9.73 18.57 65.41
CA ILE A 108 10.93 18.36 64.59
C ILE A 108 11.11 16.87 64.22
N ALA A 109 10.88 15.94 65.15
CA ALA A 109 10.93 14.51 64.86
C ALA A 109 9.87 14.09 63.80
N THR A 110 8.64 14.59 63.93
CA THR A 110 7.56 14.33 62.97
C THR A 110 7.85 14.94 61.59
N ARG A 111 8.44 16.15 61.56
CA ARG A 111 8.84 16.84 60.32
C ARG A 111 9.99 16.15 59.61
N ASN A 112 10.99 15.64 60.33
CA ASN A 112 12.04 14.79 59.76
C ASN A 112 11.47 13.50 59.14
N GLN A 113 10.53 12.83 59.82
CA GLN A 113 9.90 11.63 59.28
C GLN A 113 9.13 11.92 57.97
N GLU A 114 8.45 13.07 57.86
CA GLU A 114 7.78 13.48 56.63
C GLU A 114 8.79 13.86 55.52
N LYS A 115 9.93 14.47 55.85
CA LYS A 115 11.05 14.69 54.91
C LYS A 115 11.56 13.37 54.34
N GLU A 116 11.88 12.40 55.20
CA GLU A 116 12.33 11.06 54.77
C GLU A 116 11.29 10.39 53.87
N ARG A 117 10.01 10.45 54.24
CA ARG A 117 8.90 9.89 53.47
C ARG A 117 8.75 10.53 52.08
N ARG A 118 8.78 11.88 51.99
CA ARG A 118 8.68 12.61 50.71
C ARG A 118 9.92 12.41 49.84
N HIS A 119 11.11 12.35 50.44
CA HIS A 119 12.34 12.10 49.70
C HIS A 119 12.35 10.68 49.09
N ALA A 120 11.98 9.65 49.86
CA ALA A 120 11.86 8.29 49.34
C ALA A 120 10.80 8.17 48.21
N GLU A 121 9.68 8.90 48.33
CA GLU A 121 8.66 9.03 47.29
C GLU A 121 9.21 9.72 46.03
N PHE A 122 9.92 10.84 46.19
CA PHE A 122 10.58 11.57 45.10
C PHE A 122 11.61 10.70 44.35
N VAL A 123 12.55 10.06 45.06
CA VAL A 123 13.60 9.21 44.44
C VAL A 123 12.98 8.04 43.67
N THR A 124 11.93 7.42 44.21
CA THR A 124 11.19 6.34 43.54
C THR A 124 10.56 6.82 42.23
N ILE A 125 9.86 7.97 42.26
CA ILE A 125 9.17 8.51 41.09
C ILE A 125 10.17 9.09 40.07
N LYS A 126 11.25 9.78 40.50
CA LYS A 126 12.34 10.25 39.64
C LYS A 126 12.90 9.09 38.80
N ARG A 127 13.20 7.95 39.44
CA ARG A 127 13.66 6.75 38.74
C ARG A 127 12.66 6.23 37.70
N GLN A 128 11.36 6.25 38.02
CA GLN A 128 10.32 5.84 37.06
C GLN A 128 10.22 6.82 35.88
N ILE A 129 10.27 8.13 36.14
CA ILE A 129 10.27 9.19 35.12
C ILE A 129 11.45 9.01 34.16
N VAL A 130 12.67 8.83 34.67
CA VAL A 130 13.88 8.60 33.84
C VAL A 130 13.70 7.38 32.93
N LEU A 131 13.25 6.24 33.48
CA LEU A 131 13.00 5.03 32.68
C LEU A 131 11.91 5.23 31.62
N CYS A 132 10.84 5.98 31.93
CA CYS A 132 9.80 6.29 30.94
C CYS A 132 10.31 7.23 29.84
N MET A 133 11.15 8.21 30.17
CA MET A 133 11.76 9.11 29.18
C MET A 133 12.78 8.39 28.29
N GLU A 134 13.59 7.49 28.86
CA GLU A 134 14.48 6.60 28.10
C GLU A 134 13.72 5.64 27.17
N ASP A 135 12.55 5.14 27.56
CA ASP A 135 11.71 4.27 26.70
C ASP A 135 10.98 5.05 25.60
N LEU A 136 10.67 6.32 25.84
CA LEU A 136 10.08 7.24 24.86
C LEU A 136 11.12 7.92 23.94
N ASP A 137 12.41 7.69 24.18
CA ASP A 137 13.54 8.39 23.56
C ASP A 137 13.40 9.93 23.67
N GLN A 138 12.89 10.44 24.80
CA GLN A 138 12.61 11.85 25.09
C GLN A 138 13.63 12.48 26.06
N MET A 139 14.01 13.74 25.81
CA MET A 139 14.81 14.56 26.73
C MET A 139 13.94 15.52 27.57
N PRO A 140 14.40 15.99 28.75
CA PRO A 140 13.67 16.95 29.58
C PRO A 140 13.57 18.35 28.95
N ASP A 141 12.35 18.70 28.54
CA ASP A 141 12.06 19.93 27.77
C ASP A 141 11.60 21.08 28.67
N THR A 142 10.83 20.79 29.73
CA THR A 142 10.40 21.82 30.71
C THR A 142 11.47 22.09 31.76
N SER A 143 11.38 23.23 32.46
CA SER A 143 12.29 23.50 33.61
C SER A 143 12.10 22.45 34.70
N PHE A 144 10.85 22.14 35.05
CA PHE A 144 10.52 21.14 36.06
C PHE A 144 11.06 19.75 35.72
N GLU A 145 10.98 19.31 34.45
CA GLU A 145 11.59 18.05 34.01
C GLU A 145 13.11 18.05 34.19
N ARG A 146 13.80 19.16 33.89
CA ARG A 146 15.24 19.29 34.13
C ARG A 146 15.58 19.28 35.61
N ASP A 147 14.83 20.03 36.43
CA ASP A 147 15.02 20.08 37.88
C ASP A 147 14.81 18.69 38.53
N VAL A 148 13.89 17.88 37.99
CA VAL A 148 13.66 16.50 38.45
C VAL A 148 14.75 15.54 37.96
N VAL A 149 15.11 15.58 36.68
CA VAL A 149 15.95 14.55 36.03
C VAL A 149 17.44 14.85 36.13
N CYS A 150 17.85 16.10 35.96
CA CYS A 150 19.25 16.50 35.78
C CYS A 150 19.92 17.01 37.07
N GLU A 151 19.18 17.62 37.98
CA GLU A 151 19.72 18.18 39.23
C GLU A 151 19.85 17.13 40.34
N ASP A 152 20.62 17.47 41.38
CA ASP A 152 20.88 16.62 42.55
C ASP A 152 19.61 16.38 43.39
N GLU A 153 19.47 15.16 43.92
CA GLU A 153 18.27 14.75 44.69
C GLU A 153 18.08 15.51 46.02
N GLU A 154 19.14 16.14 46.52
CA GLU A 154 19.14 16.97 47.73
C GLU A 154 18.72 18.43 47.45
N ALA A 155 18.78 18.89 46.20
CA ALA A 155 18.42 20.25 45.80
C ALA A 155 16.92 20.44 45.52
N PHE A 156 16.16 19.35 45.38
CA PHE A 156 14.74 19.39 45.02
C PHE A 156 13.85 19.72 46.22
N CYS A 157 13.09 20.82 46.14
CA CYS A 157 12.14 21.20 47.20
C CYS A 157 10.99 20.20 47.29
N LEU A 158 10.82 19.57 48.46
CA LEU A 158 9.84 18.52 48.75
C LEU A 158 8.48 19.11 49.16
N SER A 159 8.02 20.16 48.49
CA SER A 159 6.69 20.75 48.71
C SER A 159 5.57 19.80 48.28
N THR A 160 4.36 20.03 48.80
CA THR A 160 3.19 19.22 48.43
C THR A 160 2.85 19.39 46.95
N GLU A 161 3.03 20.60 46.44
CA GLU A 161 2.84 21.03 45.06
C GLU A 161 3.85 20.33 44.14
N ASN A 162 5.13 20.29 44.52
CA ASN A 162 6.17 19.63 43.72
C ASN A 162 5.98 18.11 43.67
N ILE A 163 5.63 17.47 44.79
CA ILE A 163 5.35 16.02 44.83
C ILE A 163 4.08 15.67 44.01
N THR A 164 3.07 16.54 43.98
CA THR A 164 1.88 16.33 43.12
C THR A 164 2.19 16.56 41.64
N ALA A 165 2.96 17.59 41.29
CA ALA A 165 3.43 17.83 39.92
C ALA A 165 4.29 16.67 39.40
N LEU A 166 5.15 16.09 40.23
CA LEU A 166 5.97 14.92 39.92
C LEU A 166 5.11 13.68 39.56
N LYS A 167 4.04 13.44 40.32
CA LYS A 167 3.07 12.35 40.03
C LYS A 167 2.31 12.58 38.73
N VAL A 168 1.93 13.84 38.45
CA VAL A 168 1.28 14.21 37.18
C VAL A 168 2.21 13.99 36.00
N LEU A 169 3.49 14.36 36.11
CA LEU A 169 4.51 14.12 35.09
C LEU A 169 4.71 12.61 34.82
N LEU A 170 4.85 11.79 35.87
CA LEU A 170 4.94 10.34 35.71
C LEU A 170 3.71 9.78 34.97
N ASN A 171 2.50 10.14 35.41
CA ASN A 171 1.26 9.65 34.79
C ASN A 171 1.15 10.04 33.31
N GLN A 172 1.56 11.26 32.94
CA GLN A 172 1.59 11.69 31.54
C GLN A 172 2.58 10.86 30.69
N LEU A 173 3.75 10.52 31.22
CA LEU A 173 4.75 9.70 30.53
C LEU A 173 4.28 8.23 30.41
N GLU A 174 3.69 7.67 31.47
CA GLU A 174 3.10 6.33 31.46
C GLU A 174 1.95 6.22 30.44
N ASN A 175 1.06 7.21 30.36
CA ASN A 175 -0.02 7.24 29.38
C ASN A 175 0.51 7.29 27.95
N ARG A 176 1.46 8.18 27.64
CA ARG A 176 2.10 8.24 26.30
C ARG A 176 2.79 6.92 25.93
N LYS A 177 3.45 6.27 26.90
CA LYS A 177 4.08 4.96 26.70
C LYS A 177 3.04 3.87 26.39
N ALA A 178 1.90 3.89 27.09
CA ALA A 178 0.79 2.97 26.84
C ALA A 178 0.11 3.22 25.47
N GLU A 179 -0.09 4.47 25.08
CA GLU A 179 -0.59 4.85 23.75
C GLU A 179 0.35 4.37 22.63
N ASN A 180 1.66 4.58 22.79
CA ASN A 180 2.68 4.12 21.85
C ASN A 180 2.72 2.59 21.74
N GLU A 181 2.60 1.86 22.85
CA GLU A 181 2.51 0.39 22.83
C GLU A 181 1.23 -0.08 22.12
N ALA A 182 0.07 0.49 22.44
CA ALA A 182 -1.20 0.12 21.81
C ALA A 182 -1.18 0.34 20.29
N LEU A 183 -0.59 1.45 19.84
CA LEU A 183 -0.40 1.74 18.43
C LEU A 183 0.57 0.75 17.78
N CYS A 184 1.70 0.43 18.42
CA CYS A 184 2.64 -0.57 17.91
C CYS A 184 2.02 -1.98 17.83
N VAL A 185 1.20 -2.39 18.81
CA VAL A 185 0.42 -3.63 18.77
C VAL A 185 -0.51 -3.63 17.57
N SER A 186 -1.28 -2.56 17.35
CA SER A 186 -2.19 -2.47 16.20
C SER A 186 -1.48 -2.58 14.84
N TYR A 187 -0.25 -2.06 14.73
CA TYR A 187 0.58 -2.23 13.54
C TYR A 187 1.08 -3.68 13.40
N ARG A 188 1.57 -4.32 14.47
CA ARG A 188 2.01 -5.72 14.45
C ARG A 188 0.88 -6.67 14.05
N ASP A 189 -0.32 -6.48 14.60
CA ASP A 189 -1.50 -7.27 14.27
C ASP A 189 -1.84 -7.13 12.78
N ARG A 190 -1.88 -5.88 12.27
CA ARG A 190 -2.21 -5.62 10.86
C ARG A 190 -1.13 -6.08 9.88
N ILE A 191 0.15 -6.02 10.28
CA ILE A 191 1.28 -6.61 9.54
C ILE A 191 1.12 -8.13 9.49
N GLY A 192 0.78 -8.78 10.62
CA GLY A 192 0.50 -10.22 10.67
C GLY A 192 -0.63 -10.65 9.75
N GLU A 193 -1.77 -9.93 9.75
CA GLU A 193 -2.87 -10.17 8.81
C GLU A 193 -2.41 -10.07 7.34
N LEU A 194 -1.59 -9.06 7.01
CA LEU A 194 -1.09 -8.86 5.64
C LEU A 194 -0.04 -9.91 5.25
N TRP A 195 0.81 -10.35 6.18
CA TRP A 195 1.76 -11.44 5.96
C TRP A 195 1.07 -12.76 5.60
N GLU A 196 -0.03 -13.09 6.28
CA GLU A 196 -0.84 -14.27 5.96
C GLU A 196 -1.62 -14.08 4.65
N ARG A 197 -2.26 -12.92 4.41
CA ARG A 197 -3.02 -12.69 3.16
C ARG A 197 -2.13 -12.61 1.91
N LEU A 198 -0.91 -12.08 2.03
CA LEU A 198 0.05 -11.94 0.92
C LEU A 198 1.06 -13.09 0.84
N GLN A 199 0.99 -14.06 1.77
CA GLN A 199 1.90 -15.22 1.84
C GLN A 199 3.39 -14.82 1.85
N ILE A 200 3.74 -13.81 2.66
CA ILE A 200 5.10 -13.26 2.74
C ILE A 200 6.06 -14.32 3.30
N PRO A 201 7.20 -14.58 2.63
CA PRO A 201 8.14 -15.63 3.03
C PRO A 201 8.83 -15.32 4.36
N GLN A 202 9.24 -16.37 5.09
CA GLN A 202 9.83 -16.23 6.43
C GLN A 202 11.06 -15.33 6.44
N ASP A 203 11.91 -15.39 5.42
CA ASP A 203 13.13 -14.57 5.31
C ASP A 203 12.83 -13.06 5.32
N GLU A 204 11.70 -12.62 4.72
CA GLU A 204 11.24 -11.23 4.80
C GLU A 204 10.70 -10.89 6.20
N ARG A 205 9.91 -11.80 6.81
CA ARG A 205 9.37 -11.62 8.17
C ARG A 205 10.50 -11.48 9.21
N ASP A 206 11.55 -12.28 9.06
CA ASP A 206 12.72 -12.30 9.94
C ASP A 206 13.51 -10.99 9.86
N SER A 207 13.52 -10.31 8.71
CA SER A 207 14.22 -9.03 8.51
C SER A 207 13.71 -7.89 9.41
N ILE A 208 12.44 -7.95 9.84
CA ILE A 208 11.82 -6.96 10.75
C ILE A 208 11.53 -7.52 12.16
N ALA A 209 11.93 -8.76 12.45
CA ALA A 209 11.61 -9.45 13.70
C ALA A 209 12.19 -8.76 14.97
N GLU A 210 13.20 -7.89 14.84
CA GLU A 210 13.69 -7.03 15.92
C GLU A 210 12.63 -5.98 16.33
N HIS A 211 11.98 -5.36 15.35
CA HIS A 211 10.99 -4.29 15.54
C HIS A 211 9.61 -4.82 15.99
N MET A 212 9.34 -6.11 15.76
CA MET A 212 8.10 -6.77 16.20
C MET A 212 8.00 -6.97 17.74
N LYS A 213 9.03 -6.63 18.52
CA LYS A 213 9.10 -6.94 19.97
C LYS A 213 9.05 -5.74 20.91
N SER A 214 9.41 -4.54 20.45
CA SER A 214 9.52 -3.35 21.31
C SER A 214 8.87 -2.14 20.65
N SER A 215 8.45 -1.18 21.46
CA SER A 215 7.60 -0.04 21.04
C SER A 215 8.29 1.32 21.15
N LYS A 216 9.63 1.31 21.26
CA LYS A 216 10.44 2.54 21.10
C LYS A 216 10.22 3.15 19.72
N LYS A 217 10.47 4.46 19.60
CA LYS A 217 10.19 5.26 18.41
C LYS A 217 10.72 4.65 17.10
N LYS A 218 11.98 4.19 17.09
CA LYS A 218 12.60 3.51 15.92
C LYS A 218 11.77 2.32 15.42
N ASN A 219 11.18 1.52 16.32
CA ASN A 219 10.38 0.36 15.95
C ASN A 219 9.02 0.78 15.40
N MET A 220 8.39 1.80 15.99
CA MET A 220 7.14 2.35 15.49
C MET A 220 7.28 2.87 14.05
N GLU A 221 8.36 3.59 13.77
CA GLU A 221 8.71 4.07 12.42
C GLU A 221 8.93 2.89 11.44
N ALA A 222 9.65 1.84 11.87
CA ALA A 222 9.87 0.64 11.05
C ALA A 222 8.58 -0.17 10.79
N LEU A 223 7.73 -0.34 11.81
CA LEU A 223 6.42 -0.99 11.69
C LEU A 223 5.50 -0.22 10.73
N HIS A 224 5.47 1.11 10.83
CA HIS A 224 4.71 1.94 9.89
C HIS A 224 5.24 1.80 8.45
N ALA A 225 6.56 1.81 8.26
CA ALA A 225 7.16 1.65 6.93
C ALA A 225 6.84 0.28 6.30
N GLU A 226 6.87 -0.81 7.07
CA GLU A 226 6.48 -2.14 6.59
C GLU A 226 4.97 -2.23 6.32
N LEU A 227 4.13 -1.60 7.14
CA LEU A 227 2.69 -1.51 6.91
C LEU A 227 2.38 -0.86 5.55
N GLU A 228 3.03 0.24 5.22
CA GLU A 228 2.88 0.91 3.91
C GLU A 228 3.45 0.06 2.77
N ARG A 229 4.61 -0.58 2.94
CA ARG A 229 5.18 -1.52 1.94
C ARG A 229 4.20 -2.65 1.63
N LEU A 230 3.58 -3.26 2.65
CA LEU A 230 2.63 -4.35 2.48
C LEU A 230 1.31 -3.89 1.86
N LYS A 231 0.84 -2.67 2.15
CA LYS A 231 -0.30 -2.06 1.45
C LYS A 231 0.02 -1.85 -0.03
N GLU A 232 1.18 -1.30 -0.36
CA GLU A 232 1.61 -1.09 -1.75
C GLU A 232 1.78 -2.44 -2.49
N LEU A 233 2.31 -3.47 -1.82
CA LEU A 233 2.41 -4.82 -2.38
C LEU A 233 1.02 -5.44 -2.62
N LYS A 234 0.04 -5.25 -1.72
CA LYS A 234 -1.35 -5.66 -1.96
C LYS A 234 -1.91 -4.98 -3.21
N MET A 235 -1.70 -3.67 -3.36
CA MET A 235 -2.15 -2.89 -4.53
C MET A 235 -1.54 -3.41 -5.83
N LYS A 236 -0.21 -3.62 -5.87
CA LYS A 236 0.50 -4.18 -7.04
C LYS A 236 0.06 -5.59 -7.40
N ASN A 237 -0.22 -6.43 -6.41
CA ASN A 237 -0.77 -7.77 -6.66
C ASN A 237 -2.17 -7.70 -7.28
N MET A 238 -3.07 -6.86 -6.74
CA MET A 238 -4.41 -6.66 -7.31
C MET A 238 -4.33 -6.08 -8.74
N GLN A 239 -3.45 -5.10 -8.98
CA GLN A 239 -3.19 -4.56 -10.31
C GLN A 239 -2.79 -5.66 -11.31
N SER A 240 -1.79 -6.48 -10.98
CA SER A 240 -1.31 -7.56 -11.86
C SER A 240 -2.40 -8.59 -12.20
N VAL A 241 -3.26 -8.94 -11.23
CA VAL A 241 -4.40 -9.82 -11.47
C VAL A 241 -5.45 -9.14 -12.36
N ILE A 242 -5.82 -7.89 -12.08
CA ILE A 242 -6.77 -7.11 -12.88
C ILE A 242 -6.26 -6.93 -14.32
N GLU A 243 -4.99 -6.63 -14.53
CA GLU A 243 -4.37 -6.51 -15.86
C GLU A 243 -4.41 -7.84 -16.63
N THR A 244 -4.20 -8.96 -15.94
CA THR A 244 -4.34 -10.31 -16.52
C THR A 244 -5.78 -10.58 -16.94
N ILE A 245 -6.77 -10.29 -16.07
CA ILE A 245 -8.19 -10.45 -16.39
C ILE A 245 -8.62 -9.51 -17.53
N ARG A 246 -8.13 -8.26 -17.56
CA ARG A 246 -8.36 -7.32 -18.67
C ARG A 246 -7.87 -7.89 -20.00
N ALA A 247 -6.71 -8.56 -20.02
CA ALA A 247 -6.23 -9.24 -21.21
C ALA A 247 -7.14 -10.43 -21.62
N GLU A 248 -7.64 -11.23 -20.67
CA GLU A 248 -8.62 -12.29 -20.97
C GLU A 248 -9.95 -11.74 -21.49
N ILE A 249 -10.48 -10.67 -20.88
CA ILE A 249 -11.67 -9.94 -21.33
C ILE A 249 -11.48 -9.42 -22.76
N ALA A 250 -10.32 -8.82 -23.07
CA ALA A 250 -10.03 -8.32 -24.41
C ALA A 250 -10.00 -9.44 -25.47
N LEU A 251 -9.43 -10.61 -25.14
CA LEU A 251 -9.45 -11.80 -26.00
C LEU A 251 -10.87 -12.37 -26.18
N LEU A 252 -11.72 -12.32 -25.15
CA LEU A 252 -13.13 -12.73 -25.24
C LEU A 252 -13.93 -11.74 -26.10
N TRP A 253 -13.71 -10.44 -25.96
CA TRP A 253 -14.31 -9.41 -26.83
C TRP A 253 -13.91 -9.58 -28.30
N GLU A 254 -12.69 -10.04 -28.59
CA GLU A 254 -12.29 -10.38 -29.96
C GLU A 254 -12.99 -11.65 -30.48
N LYS A 255 -13.00 -12.74 -29.69
CA LYS A 255 -13.69 -14.00 -30.06
C LYS A 255 -15.19 -13.83 -30.26
N CYS A 256 -15.82 -12.97 -29.46
CA CYS A 256 -17.25 -12.67 -29.52
C CYS A 256 -17.59 -11.51 -30.50
N PHE A 257 -16.60 -10.96 -31.21
CA PHE A 257 -16.75 -9.84 -32.16
C PHE A 257 -17.43 -8.59 -31.56
N TYR A 258 -17.11 -8.23 -30.32
CA TYR A 258 -17.66 -7.06 -29.64
C TYR A 258 -17.25 -5.75 -30.33
N SER A 259 -18.25 -4.91 -30.61
CA SER A 259 -18.06 -3.54 -31.13
C SER A 259 -17.35 -2.64 -30.11
N LEU A 260 -16.77 -1.53 -30.59
CA LEU A 260 -16.11 -0.56 -29.70
C LEU A 260 -17.07 -0.01 -28.62
N GLU A 261 -18.32 0.24 -28.97
CA GLU A 261 -19.35 0.72 -28.04
C GLU A 261 -19.66 -0.32 -26.95
N GLN A 262 -19.78 -1.61 -27.31
CA GLN A 262 -19.98 -2.70 -26.35
C GLN A 262 -18.80 -2.84 -25.38
N ARG A 263 -17.56 -2.66 -25.86
CA ARG A 263 -16.34 -2.65 -25.02
C ARG A 263 -16.26 -1.43 -24.11
N GLN A 264 -16.78 -0.28 -24.56
CA GLN A 264 -16.81 0.96 -23.78
C GLN A 264 -17.92 0.97 -22.73
N ALA A 265 -18.97 0.15 -22.89
CA ALA A 265 -20.04 0.01 -21.90
C ALA A 265 -19.55 -0.57 -20.55
N PHE A 266 -18.50 -1.41 -20.55
CA PHE A 266 -17.85 -1.88 -19.32
C PHE A 266 -16.82 -0.85 -18.82
N VAL A 267 -17.34 0.26 -18.26
CA VAL A 267 -16.55 1.38 -17.73
C VAL A 267 -15.42 0.95 -16.74
N PRO A 268 -15.60 -0.02 -15.83
CA PRO A 268 -14.54 -0.45 -14.90
C PRO A 268 -13.23 -0.92 -15.58
N TYR A 269 -13.27 -1.33 -16.85
CA TYR A 269 -12.10 -1.70 -17.64
C TYR A 269 -11.03 -0.59 -17.73
N TYR A 270 -11.44 0.68 -17.60
CA TYR A 270 -10.56 1.85 -17.79
C TYR A 270 -10.21 2.57 -16.48
N SER A 271 -10.53 1.99 -15.31
CA SER A 271 -10.16 2.56 -14.01
C SER A 271 -8.74 2.11 -13.60
N ASP A 272 -7.95 3.03 -13.04
CA ASP A 272 -6.64 2.73 -12.44
C ASP A 272 -6.71 2.67 -10.89
N ASP A 273 -7.92 2.74 -10.32
CA ASP A 273 -8.16 2.70 -8.87
C ASP A 273 -8.26 1.24 -8.37
N PHE A 274 -7.13 0.54 -8.35
CA PHE A 274 -7.06 -0.91 -8.06
C PHE A 274 -7.59 -1.28 -6.66
N SER A 275 -8.85 -1.69 -6.57
CA SER A 275 -9.51 -2.10 -5.34
C SER A 275 -10.00 -3.56 -5.38
N GLU A 276 -10.35 -4.10 -4.22
CA GLU A 276 -10.93 -5.45 -4.08
C GLU A 276 -12.31 -5.53 -4.76
N GLU A 277 -13.04 -4.41 -4.81
CA GLU A 277 -14.29 -4.24 -5.58
C GLU A 277 -14.04 -4.17 -7.08
N LEU A 278 -12.98 -3.48 -7.52
CA LEU A 278 -12.58 -3.42 -8.93
C LEU A 278 -12.20 -4.81 -9.46
N LEU A 279 -11.47 -5.60 -8.66
CA LEU A 279 -11.15 -6.99 -8.98
C LEU A 279 -12.41 -7.83 -9.16
N ALA A 280 -13.33 -7.80 -8.18
CA ALA A 280 -14.58 -8.57 -8.24
C ALA A 280 -15.43 -8.23 -9.49
N MET A 281 -15.53 -6.94 -9.86
CA MET A 281 -16.22 -6.53 -11.10
C MET A 281 -15.56 -7.09 -12.37
N HIS A 282 -14.24 -7.24 -12.39
CA HIS A 282 -13.53 -7.84 -13.53
C HIS A 282 -13.72 -9.36 -13.59
N GLU A 283 -13.63 -10.04 -12.43
CA GLU A 283 -13.87 -11.49 -12.33
C GLU A 283 -15.32 -11.86 -12.76
N GLU A 284 -16.32 -11.06 -12.35
CA GLU A 284 -17.72 -11.25 -12.76
C GLU A 284 -17.91 -11.03 -14.27
N GLU A 285 -17.36 -9.95 -14.83
CA GLU A 285 -17.46 -9.66 -16.27
C GLU A 285 -16.76 -10.73 -17.12
N GLU A 286 -15.56 -11.15 -16.70
CA GLU A 286 -14.82 -12.23 -17.33
C GLU A 286 -15.62 -13.54 -17.30
N GLN A 287 -16.20 -13.89 -16.15
CA GLN A 287 -17.03 -15.09 -16.01
C GLN A 287 -18.28 -15.00 -16.89
N ARG A 288 -18.95 -13.84 -16.93
CA ARG A 288 -20.12 -13.57 -17.80
C ARG A 288 -19.77 -13.74 -19.27
N LEU A 289 -18.64 -13.18 -19.71
CA LEU A 289 -18.13 -13.31 -21.08
C LEU A 289 -17.74 -14.75 -21.44
N LYS A 290 -17.11 -15.49 -20.51
CA LYS A 290 -16.79 -16.92 -20.70
C LYS A 290 -18.06 -17.76 -20.87
N GLN A 291 -19.08 -17.54 -20.04
CA GLN A 291 -20.38 -18.22 -20.16
C GLN A 291 -21.09 -17.87 -21.48
N HIS A 292 -21.11 -16.58 -21.85
CA HIS A 292 -21.71 -16.11 -23.10
C HIS A 292 -21.00 -16.70 -24.33
N TYR A 293 -19.67 -16.79 -24.31
CA TYR A 293 -18.89 -17.41 -25.39
C TYR A 293 -19.21 -18.90 -25.52
N GLU A 294 -19.13 -19.69 -24.45
CA GLU A 294 -19.36 -21.14 -24.53
C GLU A 294 -20.80 -21.49 -24.91
N HIS A 295 -21.81 -20.70 -24.49
CA HIS A 295 -23.20 -20.93 -24.90
C HIS A 295 -23.44 -20.71 -26.41
N HIS A 296 -22.69 -19.79 -27.02
CA HIS A 296 -22.85 -19.38 -28.43
C HIS A 296 -21.67 -19.78 -29.33
N ARG A 297 -20.82 -20.68 -28.84
CA ARG A 297 -19.52 -20.98 -29.44
C ARG A 297 -19.61 -21.46 -30.88
N GLU A 298 -20.60 -22.29 -31.22
CA GLU A 298 -20.75 -22.81 -32.59
C GLU A 298 -20.99 -21.70 -33.63
N LEU A 299 -21.68 -20.62 -33.24
CA LEU A 299 -21.88 -19.44 -34.09
C LEU A 299 -20.55 -18.68 -34.29
N TYR A 300 -19.82 -18.42 -33.21
CA TYR A 300 -18.54 -17.70 -33.28
C TYR A 300 -17.45 -18.48 -34.03
N ASP A 301 -17.32 -19.77 -33.78
CA ASP A 301 -16.42 -20.67 -34.51
C ASP A 301 -16.83 -20.73 -36.00
N GLY A 302 -18.13 -20.74 -36.29
CA GLY A 302 -18.68 -20.72 -37.65
C GLY A 302 -18.41 -19.42 -38.42
N VAL A 303 -18.62 -18.25 -37.79
CA VAL A 303 -18.29 -16.92 -38.33
C VAL A 303 -16.78 -16.81 -38.61
N THR A 304 -15.95 -17.25 -37.65
CA THR A 304 -14.49 -17.29 -37.79
C THR A 304 -14.06 -18.18 -38.95
N ASN A 305 -14.67 -19.36 -39.09
CA ASN A 305 -14.45 -20.27 -40.21
C ASN A 305 -14.85 -19.64 -41.55
N TRP A 306 -15.97 -18.91 -41.62
CA TRP A 306 -16.36 -18.17 -42.83
C TRP A 306 -15.31 -17.11 -43.20
N GLN A 307 -14.90 -16.27 -42.24
CA GLN A 307 -13.91 -15.21 -42.46
C GLN A 307 -12.56 -15.76 -42.94
N ASN A 308 -12.12 -16.89 -42.38
CA ASN A 308 -10.90 -17.59 -42.79
C ASN A 308 -11.01 -18.15 -44.22
N ASN A 309 -12.12 -18.81 -44.55
CA ASN A 309 -12.38 -19.34 -45.90
C ASN A 309 -12.49 -18.22 -46.95
N TRP A 310 -13.13 -17.09 -46.59
CA TRP A 310 -13.26 -15.91 -47.43
C TRP A 310 -11.89 -15.26 -47.72
N THR A 311 -11.09 -15.05 -46.68
CA THR A 311 -9.72 -14.50 -46.80
C THR A 311 -8.82 -15.41 -47.64
N LEU A 312 -8.93 -16.73 -47.47
CA LEU A 312 -8.20 -17.71 -48.28
C LEU A 312 -8.66 -17.69 -49.75
N TYR A 313 -9.97 -17.62 -50.00
CA TYR A 313 -10.55 -17.50 -51.34
C TYR A 313 -10.04 -16.23 -52.05
N GLN A 314 -10.10 -15.06 -51.40
CA GLN A 314 -9.55 -13.81 -51.93
C GLN A 314 -8.04 -13.91 -52.22
N THR A 315 -7.28 -14.60 -51.37
CA THR A 315 -5.83 -14.83 -51.57
C THR A 315 -5.57 -15.70 -52.79
N LEU A 316 -6.38 -16.75 -53.01
CA LEU A 316 -6.30 -17.62 -54.19
C LEU A 316 -6.77 -16.95 -55.48
N GLU A 317 -7.70 -15.99 -55.41
CA GLU A 317 -8.08 -15.11 -56.53
C GLU A 317 -6.93 -14.14 -56.90
N LYS A 318 -6.35 -13.42 -55.93
CA LYS A 318 -5.22 -12.51 -56.17
C LYS A 318 -4.03 -13.25 -56.80
N LYS A 319 -3.71 -14.47 -56.31
CA LYS A 319 -2.71 -15.36 -56.91
C LYS A 319 -3.08 -15.85 -58.32
N ALA A 320 -4.36 -15.90 -58.69
CA ALA A 320 -4.81 -16.29 -60.03
C ALA A 320 -4.49 -15.22 -61.08
N THR A 321 -4.62 -13.95 -60.70
CA THR A 321 -4.42 -12.77 -61.56
C THR A 321 -2.94 -12.43 -61.79
N ASP A 322 -2.03 -12.87 -60.92
CA ASP A 322 -0.59 -12.60 -61.03
C ASP A 322 0.04 -13.24 -62.29
N PRO A 323 0.63 -12.46 -63.23
CA PRO A 323 1.33 -12.98 -64.39
C PRO A 323 2.55 -13.87 -64.04
N SER A 324 3.16 -13.69 -62.86
CA SER A 324 4.33 -14.46 -62.41
C SER A 324 3.99 -15.91 -62.01
N ARG A 325 2.69 -16.21 -61.82
CA ARG A 325 2.15 -17.49 -61.34
C ARG A 325 2.64 -18.72 -62.10
N PHE A 326 2.98 -18.58 -63.38
CA PHE A 326 3.45 -19.68 -64.25
C PHE A 326 4.88 -20.18 -63.94
N ASN A 327 5.64 -19.48 -63.09
CA ASN A 327 6.98 -19.93 -62.65
C ASN A 327 6.92 -21.09 -61.63
N ASN A 328 5.72 -21.48 -61.17
CA ASN A 328 5.51 -22.53 -60.17
C ASN A 328 5.58 -23.95 -60.76
N ARG A 329 6.71 -24.63 -60.56
CA ARG A 329 6.93 -26.03 -60.95
C ARG A 329 6.26 -27.00 -59.95
N GLY A 330 5.69 -28.11 -60.43
CA GLY A 330 5.20 -29.19 -59.55
C GLY A 330 3.68 -29.28 -59.31
N GLY A 331 2.85 -28.68 -60.17
CA GLY A 331 1.40 -28.89 -60.15
C GLY A 331 0.62 -28.10 -59.09
N ASN A 332 1.28 -27.19 -58.37
CA ASN A 332 0.63 -26.31 -57.39
C ASN A 332 -0.55 -25.51 -57.99
N LEU A 333 -0.39 -25.04 -59.24
CA LEU A 333 -1.40 -24.31 -60.02
C LEU A 333 -2.78 -24.99 -60.02
N LEU A 334 -2.80 -26.32 -60.18
CA LEU A 334 -4.02 -27.13 -60.24
C LEU A 334 -4.60 -27.40 -58.85
N ARG A 335 -3.76 -27.45 -57.81
CA ARG A 335 -4.21 -27.57 -56.41
C ARG A 335 -4.89 -26.28 -55.95
N GLU A 336 -4.28 -25.13 -56.22
CA GLU A 336 -4.87 -23.80 -55.96
C GLU A 336 -6.21 -23.64 -56.68
N GLU A 337 -6.28 -24.03 -57.96
CA GLU A 337 -7.51 -23.93 -58.76
C GLU A 337 -8.62 -24.83 -58.21
N LYS A 338 -8.29 -26.08 -57.85
CA LYS A 338 -9.22 -27.00 -57.21
C LYS A 338 -9.70 -26.44 -55.87
N GLN A 339 -8.77 -25.98 -55.02
CA GLN A 339 -9.09 -25.43 -53.71
C GLN A 339 -9.98 -24.18 -53.81
N ARG A 340 -9.75 -23.31 -54.80
CA ARG A 340 -10.64 -22.17 -55.08
C ARG A 340 -12.03 -22.63 -55.51
N ALA A 341 -12.12 -23.60 -56.42
CA ALA A 341 -13.40 -24.15 -56.88
C ALA A 341 -14.17 -24.93 -55.80
N ASP A 342 -13.47 -25.51 -54.83
CA ASP A 342 -14.06 -26.13 -53.65
C ASP A 342 -14.56 -25.07 -52.65
N LEU A 343 -13.76 -24.02 -52.38
CA LEU A 343 -14.15 -22.87 -51.55
C LEU A 343 -15.37 -22.11 -52.12
N GLN A 344 -15.39 -21.87 -53.43
CA GLN A 344 -16.51 -21.23 -54.12
C GLN A 344 -17.84 -22.01 -53.98
N LYS A 345 -17.77 -23.32 -53.69
CA LYS A 345 -18.93 -24.19 -53.43
C LYS A 345 -19.22 -24.38 -51.94
N SER A 346 -18.24 -24.21 -51.06
CA SER A 346 -18.42 -24.37 -49.61
C SER A 346 -18.86 -23.08 -48.93
N LEU A 347 -18.40 -21.91 -49.38
CA LEU A 347 -18.78 -20.61 -48.83
C LEU A 347 -20.32 -20.41 -48.86
N PRO A 348 -21.04 -20.55 -49.99
CA PRO A 348 -22.50 -20.43 -50.01
C PRO A 348 -23.27 -21.52 -49.24
N LYS A 349 -22.60 -22.61 -48.83
CA LYS A 349 -23.21 -23.64 -47.96
C LYS A 349 -23.04 -23.27 -46.49
N LEU A 350 -21.85 -22.78 -46.13
CA LEU A 350 -21.54 -22.27 -44.79
C LEU A 350 -22.41 -21.04 -44.48
N GLU A 351 -22.56 -20.12 -45.42
CA GLU A 351 -23.44 -18.94 -45.31
C GLU A 351 -24.90 -19.32 -45.04
N LYS A 352 -25.42 -20.35 -45.72
CA LYS A 352 -26.79 -20.85 -45.48
C LYS A 352 -26.93 -21.51 -44.11
N SER A 353 -25.93 -22.29 -43.69
CA SER A 353 -25.92 -22.92 -42.37
C SER A 353 -25.88 -21.88 -41.26
N LEU A 354 -24.98 -20.90 -41.37
CA LEU A 354 -24.85 -19.78 -40.44
C LEU A 354 -26.11 -18.95 -40.40
N LYS A 355 -26.71 -18.63 -41.55
CA LYS A 355 -27.97 -17.89 -41.61
C LYS A 355 -29.07 -18.58 -40.79
N THR A 356 -29.27 -19.88 -40.96
CA THR A 356 -30.30 -20.62 -40.18
C THR A 356 -29.97 -20.68 -38.69
N GLN A 357 -28.70 -20.86 -38.31
CA GLN A 357 -28.28 -20.86 -36.91
C GLN A 357 -28.46 -19.47 -36.25
N ILE A 358 -28.15 -18.40 -36.98
CA ILE A 358 -28.36 -17.01 -36.52
C ILE A 358 -29.84 -16.69 -36.41
N GLU A 359 -30.67 -16.99 -37.42
CA GLU A 359 -32.12 -16.75 -37.38
C GLU A 359 -32.80 -17.50 -36.21
N GLN A 360 -32.32 -18.72 -35.88
CA GLN A 360 -32.78 -19.45 -34.70
C GLN A 360 -32.33 -18.75 -33.41
N TRP A 361 -31.06 -18.36 -33.31
CA TRP A 361 -30.50 -17.68 -32.14
C TRP A 361 -31.18 -16.33 -31.86
N GLU A 362 -31.42 -15.51 -32.89
CA GLU A 362 -32.12 -14.22 -32.76
C GLU A 362 -33.57 -14.41 -32.26
N ALA A 363 -34.23 -15.50 -32.67
CA ALA A 363 -35.56 -15.85 -32.18
C ALA A 363 -35.56 -16.38 -30.73
N GLU A 364 -34.49 -17.05 -30.30
CA GLU A 364 -34.32 -17.55 -28.92
C GLU A 364 -33.91 -16.45 -27.94
N GLN A 365 -33.03 -15.53 -28.34
CA GLN A 365 -32.50 -14.44 -27.50
C GLN A 365 -33.28 -13.12 -27.61
N GLY A 366 -34.13 -12.95 -28.63
CA GLY A 366 -34.89 -11.73 -28.87
C GLY A 366 -34.04 -10.50 -29.22
N THR A 367 -32.78 -10.70 -29.63
CA THR A 367 -31.81 -9.65 -29.96
C THR A 367 -31.10 -9.98 -31.27
N GLN A 368 -30.51 -8.98 -31.94
CA GLN A 368 -29.84 -9.15 -33.23
C GLN A 368 -28.39 -9.64 -33.06
N PHE A 369 -27.95 -10.54 -33.94
CA PHE A 369 -26.59 -11.07 -33.93
C PHE A 369 -25.64 -10.11 -34.65
N LEU A 370 -24.95 -9.29 -33.87
CA LEU A 370 -24.02 -8.28 -34.35
C LEU A 370 -22.57 -8.77 -34.29
N VAL A 371 -21.87 -8.65 -35.42
CA VAL A 371 -20.43 -8.89 -35.56
C VAL A 371 -19.77 -7.54 -35.78
N ASN A 372 -18.95 -7.09 -34.82
CA ASN A 372 -18.34 -5.76 -34.78
C ASN A 372 -19.35 -4.59 -34.90
N GLY A 373 -20.60 -4.80 -34.49
CA GLY A 373 -21.69 -3.81 -34.57
C GLY A 373 -22.52 -3.86 -35.85
N GLN A 374 -22.27 -4.80 -36.77
CA GLN A 374 -23.04 -4.99 -38.00
C GLN A 374 -23.69 -6.38 -38.03
N HIS A 375 -24.91 -6.51 -38.55
CA HIS A 375 -25.56 -7.82 -38.69
C HIS A 375 -24.77 -8.70 -39.68
N PHE A 376 -24.38 -9.91 -39.27
CA PHE A 376 -23.40 -10.74 -39.99
C PHE A 376 -23.77 -10.98 -41.47
N MET A 377 -25.04 -11.24 -41.79
CA MET A 377 -25.44 -11.49 -43.18
C MET A 377 -25.34 -10.25 -44.08
N GLN A 378 -25.45 -9.04 -43.52
CA GLN A 378 -25.24 -7.80 -44.28
C GLN A 378 -23.76 -7.63 -44.62
N TYR A 379 -22.88 -7.88 -43.65
CA TYR A 379 -21.43 -7.89 -43.87
C TYR A 379 -21.03 -8.92 -44.95
N VAL A 380 -21.57 -10.14 -44.91
CA VAL A 380 -21.33 -11.17 -45.94
C VAL A 380 -21.75 -10.68 -47.34
N GLU A 381 -22.93 -10.08 -47.46
CA GLU A 381 -23.43 -9.53 -48.74
C GLU A 381 -22.56 -8.37 -49.24
N GLU A 382 -22.15 -7.46 -48.36
CA GLU A 382 -21.21 -6.36 -48.69
C GLU A 382 -19.85 -6.88 -49.16
N GLN A 383 -19.31 -7.91 -48.51
CA GLN A 383 -18.06 -8.55 -48.94
C GLN A 383 -18.18 -9.15 -50.35
N TRP A 384 -19.27 -9.86 -50.66
CA TRP A 384 -19.52 -10.37 -52.01
C TRP A 384 -19.71 -9.23 -53.02
N ASN A 385 -20.44 -8.17 -52.68
CA ASN A 385 -20.65 -7.00 -53.54
C ASN A 385 -19.34 -6.27 -53.87
N LEU A 386 -18.48 -6.06 -52.87
CA LEU A 386 -17.13 -5.49 -53.06
C LEU A 386 -16.28 -6.37 -53.98
N HIS A 387 -16.29 -7.69 -53.78
CA HIS A 387 -15.61 -8.63 -54.66
C HIS A 387 -16.14 -8.58 -56.10
N HIS A 388 -17.46 -8.57 -56.30
CA HIS A 388 -18.05 -8.47 -57.64
C HIS A 388 -17.71 -7.15 -58.35
N LEU A 389 -17.75 -6.03 -57.62
CA LEU A 389 -17.35 -4.72 -58.14
C LEU A 389 -15.87 -4.70 -58.54
N GLU A 390 -14.99 -5.31 -57.75
CA GLU A 390 -13.57 -5.47 -58.08
C GLU A 390 -13.35 -6.31 -59.35
N LYS A 391 -14.06 -7.44 -59.50
CA LYS A 391 -13.97 -8.28 -60.72
C LYS A 391 -14.48 -7.56 -61.97
N GLU A 392 -15.57 -6.77 -61.86
CA GLU A 392 -16.04 -5.96 -62.98
C GLU A 392 -15.07 -4.79 -63.29
N ARG A 393 -14.44 -4.18 -62.29
CA ARG A 393 -13.37 -3.19 -62.48
C ARG A 393 -12.15 -3.79 -63.20
N GLU A 394 -11.66 -4.95 -62.76
CA GLU A 394 -10.57 -5.71 -63.39
C GLU A 394 -10.89 -6.05 -64.86
N LYS A 395 -12.13 -6.43 -65.13
CA LYS A 395 -12.66 -6.75 -66.47
C LYS A 395 -12.76 -5.50 -67.36
N LEU A 396 -13.26 -4.37 -66.85
CA LEU A 396 -13.30 -3.10 -67.57
C LEU A 396 -11.89 -2.58 -67.85
N GLU A 397 -10.95 -2.69 -66.90
CA GLU A 397 -9.55 -2.32 -67.10
C GLU A 397 -8.90 -3.16 -68.20
N ARG A 398 -9.14 -4.48 -68.21
CA ARG A 398 -8.71 -5.38 -69.29
C ARG A 398 -9.32 -5.00 -70.64
N GLN A 399 -10.60 -4.62 -70.68
CA GLN A 399 -11.26 -4.14 -71.92
C GLN A 399 -10.66 -2.82 -72.40
N MET A 400 -10.42 -1.86 -71.50
CA MET A 400 -9.78 -0.57 -71.85
C MET A 400 -8.33 -0.75 -72.31
N LYS A 401 -7.55 -1.62 -71.66
CA LYS A 401 -6.20 -1.99 -72.12
C LYS A 401 -6.24 -2.64 -73.51
N LYS A 402 -7.18 -3.55 -73.76
CA LYS A 402 -7.38 -4.16 -75.07
C LYS A 402 -7.81 -3.14 -76.13
N SER A 403 -8.70 -2.21 -75.79
CA SER A 403 -9.18 -1.15 -76.68
C SER A 403 -8.04 -0.21 -77.08
N LYS A 404 -7.24 0.25 -76.09
CA LYS A 404 -6.04 1.06 -76.33
C LYS A 404 -5.02 0.32 -77.19
N GLN A 405 -4.76 -0.96 -76.92
CA GLN A 405 -3.89 -1.79 -77.78
C GLN A 405 -4.41 -1.83 -79.23
N THR A 406 -5.72 -2.03 -79.45
CA THR A 406 -6.28 -2.02 -80.82
C THR A 406 -6.25 -0.64 -81.47
N GLU A 407 -6.35 0.44 -80.70
CA GLU A 407 -6.23 1.83 -81.19
C GLU A 407 -4.79 2.15 -81.58
N GLU A 408 -3.81 1.79 -80.75
CA GLU A 408 -2.37 1.86 -81.05
C GLU A 408 -2.00 1.00 -82.27
N ASP A 409 -2.49 -0.24 -82.34
CA ASP A 409 -2.31 -1.18 -83.46
C ASP A 409 -2.92 -0.64 -84.78
N MET A 410 -4.01 0.14 -84.70
CA MET A 410 -4.62 0.81 -85.86
C MET A 410 -3.86 2.09 -86.27
N LEU A 411 -3.31 2.83 -85.30
CA LEU A 411 -2.65 4.12 -85.54
C LEU A 411 -1.19 3.96 -86.03
N TYR A 412 -0.48 2.94 -85.52
CA TYR A 412 0.93 2.67 -85.85
C TYR A 412 1.15 1.41 -86.69
N GLY A 413 0.09 0.63 -86.92
CA GLY A 413 0.11 -0.63 -87.66
C GLY A 413 0.54 -1.82 -86.81
N THR A 414 -0.13 -2.96 -86.99
CA THR A 414 0.21 -4.20 -86.29
C THR A 414 1.61 -4.70 -86.65
N SER A 415 2.50 -4.75 -85.66
CA SER A 415 3.81 -5.38 -85.82
C SER A 415 3.64 -6.91 -85.95
N LEU A 416 3.70 -7.41 -87.19
CA LEU A 416 3.52 -8.83 -87.53
C LEU A 416 4.65 -9.71 -86.96
N ARG A 417 4.55 -10.07 -85.68
CA ARG A 417 5.43 -11.08 -85.06
C ARG A 417 5.00 -12.49 -85.47
N THR A 418 5.41 -12.90 -86.68
CA THR A 418 5.17 -14.25 -87.19
C THR A 418 5.95 -15.31 -86.37
N PRO A 419 5.34 -16.46 -86.02
CA PRO A 419 6.05 -17.55 -85.37
C PRO A 419 6.90 -18.31 -86.40
N THR A 420 8.22 -18.24 -86.27
CA THR A 420 9.17 -18.84 -87.21
C THR A 420 9.08 -20.37 -87.23
N LYS A 421 8.61 -20.91 -88.35
CA LYS A 421 8.40 -22.33 -88.60
C LYS A 421 9.71 -23.02 -89.04
N ARG A 422 10.35 -23.78 -88.14
CA ARG A 422 11.50 -24.63 -88.52
C ARG A 422 11.01 -25.98 -89.06
N ARG A 423 11.02 -26.16 -90.38
CA ARG A 423 10.84 -27.46 -91.04
C ARG A 423 12.20 -28.14 -91.20
N LEU A 424 12.27 -29.43 -90.86
CA LEU A 424 13.23 -30.38 -91.42
C LEU A 424 12.46 -31.63 -91.86
N ALA A 425 12.73 -32.11 -93.06
CA ALA A 425 12.34 -33.44 -93.54
C ALA A 425 13.54 -34.38 -93.33
N GLY A 426 13.41 -35.70 -93.23
CA GLY A 426 12.23 -36.57 -93.25
C GLY A 426 12.65 -38.00 -93.66
N THR A 427 11.85 -39.02 -93.32
CA THR A 427 11.98 -40.38 -93.87
C THR A 427 10.57 -41.02 -93.99
N PRO A 428 10.35 -41.94 -94.96
CA PRO A 428 9.00 -42.21 -95.47
C PRO A 428 8.24 -43.34 -94.75
N THR A 429 6.91 -43.25 -94.81
CA THR A 429 5.94 -44.27 -94.40
C THR A 429 5.63 -45.27 -95.51
N PRO A 430 5.13 -46.46 -95.12
CA PRO A 430 3.98 -47.10 -95.75
C PRO A 430 2.81 -47.17 -94.74
N GLY A 431 1.54 -46.94 -95.07
CA GLY A 431 0.92 -46.74 -96.39
C GLY A 431 -0.36 -47.57 -96.49
N LYS A 432 -1.52 -47.00 -96.15
CA LYS A 432 -2.84 -47.63 -96.42
C LYS A 432 -3.97 -46.61 -96.64
N SER A 433 -4.19 -46.33 -97.92
CA SER A 433 -5.48 -46.08 -98.60
C SER A 433 -6.62 -45.28 -97.92
N ARG A 434 -6.85 -44.08 -98.49
CA ARG A 434 -8.15 -43.48 -98.90
C ARG A 434 -9.46 -44.13 -98.39
N LYS A 435 -10.34 -43.27 -97.85
CA LYS A 435 -11.45 -42.66 -98.62
C LYS A 435 -11.99 -41.42 -97.90
N MET A 436 -12.28 -40.36 -98.64
CA MET A 436 -13.18 -39.28 -98.19
C MET A 436 -14.60 -39.61 -98.65
N ASN A 437 -15.60 -39.12 -97.92
CA ASN A 437 -16.76 -38.46 -98.53
C ASN A 437 -17.38 -37.46 -97.56
N THR A 438 -18.10 -36.51 -98.12
CA THR A 438 -18.51 -35.24 -97.50
C THR A 438 -20.03 -35.24 -97.22
N THR A 439 -20.46 -34.44 -96.24
CA THR A 439 -21.85 -33.97 -95.98
C THR A 439 -22.97 -35.02 -95.81
N SER A 440 -23.61 -35.04 -94.63
CA SER A 440 -24.92 -34.38 -94.44
C SER A 440 -25.59 -34.72 -93.10
N SER A 441 -26.28 -33.71 -92.55
CA SER A 441 -27.21 -33.70 -91.43
C SER A 441 -28.27 -34.80 -91.39
N ILE A 442 -28.64 -35.29 -90.18
CA ILE A 442 -30.01 -35.26 -89.58
C ILE A 442 -30.11 -36.22 -88.36
N SER A 443 -30.51 -35.63 -87.24
CA SER A 443 -31.36 -36.10 -86.12
C SER A 443 -31.45 -37.57 -85.65
N SER A 444 -31.38 -37.67 -84.31
CA SER A 444 -32.31 -38.40 -83.40
C SER A 444 -32.02 -39.85 -82.96
N ALA A 445 -32.70 -40.20 -81.86
CA ALA A 445 -32.79 -41.48 -81.15
C ALA A 445 -31.59 -41.89 -80.25
N SER A 446 -31.81 -41.73 -78.95
CA SER A 446 -31.08 -42.38 -77.86
C SER A 446 -31.48 -43.86 -77.73
N CYS A 447 -30.55 -44.74 -77.32
CA CYS A 447 -30.67 -45.49 -76.05
C CYS A 447 -29.51 -46.49 -75.83
N ASN A 448 -29.06 -46.60 -74.55
CA ASN A 448 -28.76 -47.83 -73.79
C ASN A 448 -27.72 -48.87 -74.33
N THR A 449 -26.89 -49.58 -73.54
CA THR A 449 -26.65 -49.64 -72.08
C THR A 449 -25.32 -50.37 -71.79
N THR A 450 -24.62 -49.97 -70.73
CA THR A 450 -23.91 -50.79 -69.72
C THR A 450 -23.14 -52.08 -70.12
N LEU A 451 -21.82 -52.18 -69.82
CA LEU A 451 -21.21 -53.03 -68.76
C LEU A 451 -19.67 -53.25 -68.86
N ARG A 452 -18.97 -52.98 -67.74
CA ARG A 452 -17.83 -53.70 -67.10
C ARG A 452 -16.65 -54.29 -67.91
N SER A 453 -15.42 -53.87 -67.55
CA SER A 453 -14.43 -54.68 -66.76
C SER A 453 -13.10 -53.92 -66.54
N ILE A 454 -12.61 -53.77 -65.30
CA ILE A 454 -11.64 -54.64 -64.57
C ILE A 454 -10.22 -54.68 -65.18
N CYS A 455 -9.23 -54.18 -64.40
CA CYS A 455 -7.84 -54.68 -64.23
C CYS A 455 -7.17 -53.82 -63.13
N TYR A 456 -7.03 -54.29 -61.89
CA TYR A 456 -5.93 -55.10 -61.33
C TYR A 456 -4.61 -54.36 -61.06
N SER A 457 -4.24 -54.30 -59.77
CA SER A 457 -2.95 -53.85 -59.22
C SER A 457 -1.85 -54.93 -59.35
N PRO A 458 -0.58 -54.59 -59.11
CA PRO A 458 0.05 -54.93 -57.82
C PRO A 458 0.94 -53.79 -57.26
N SER A 459 1.21 -53.55 -55.96
CA SER A 459 1.22 -54.32 -54.69
C SER A 459 2.66 -54.56 -54.15
N MET A 460 2.84 -54.43 -52.82
CA MET A 460 4.03 -54.72 -51.97
C MET A 460 5.17 -53.64 -51.97
N ARG A 461 5.83 -53.28 -50.85
CA ARG A 461 5.84 -53.76 -49.43
C ARG A 461 6.36 -52.66 -48.44
N PRO A 462 6.16 -52.79 -47.09
CA PRO A 462 6.65 -51.88 -46.03
C PRO A 462 7.95 -52.41 -45.35
N PRO A 463 8.59 -51.67 -44.42
CA PRO A 463 8.39 -51.84 -42.95
C PRO A 463 8.57 -50.49 -42.15
N LEU A 464 8.52 -50.32 -40.80
CA LEU A 464 8.08 -51.08 -39.60
C LEU A 464 7.70 -50.06 -38.45
N SER A 465 7.67 -50.44 -37.16
CA SER A 465 7.37 -49.57 -35.99
C SER A 465 8.33 -49.76 -34.79
N ALA A 466 8.50 -48.70 -33.97
CA ALA A 466 8.94 -48.66 -32.54
C ALA A 466 9.19 -47.17 -32.14
N SER A 467 9.10 -46.67 -30.89
CA SER A 467 8.56 -47.17 -29.61
C SER A 467 8.44 -46.00 -28.59
N LYS A 468 7.59 -46.16 -27.56
CA LYS A 468 7.37 -45.29 -26.36
C LYS A 468 8.53 -44.38 -25.89
N VAL A 469 8.18 -43.16 -25.45
CA VAL A 469 8.49 -42.63 -24.09
C VAL A 469 7.30 -41.78 -23.60
N ARG A 470 6.93 -41.90 -22.30
CA ARG A 470 6.08 -40.93 -21.57
C ARG A 470 7.02 -40.00 -20.80
N GLN A 471 6.80 -38.69 -20.86
CA GLN A 471 7.25 -37.79 -19.79
C GLN A 471 6.31 -36.60 -19.66
N THR A 472 5.80 -36.41 -18.46
CA THR A 472 5.05 -35.24 -18.00
C THR A 472 6.01 -34.09 -17.72
N PHE A 473 5.71 -32.88 -18.20
CA PHE A 473 6.31 -31.67 -17.65
C PHE A 473 5.31 -30.52 -17.59
N PHE A 474 5.56 -29.64 -16.63
CA PHE A 474 4.77 -28.46 -16.27
C PHE A 474 4.71 -27.45 -17.40
N PHE A 475 3.57 -26.77 -17.54
CA PHE A 475 3.51 -25.51 -18.30
C PHE A 475 3.99 -24.36 -17.40
N ILE A 476 5.19 -23.88 -17.66
CA ILE A 476 5.58 -22.50 -17.38
C ILE A 476 5.27 -21.72 -18.66
N SER A 477 4.45 -20.67 -18.55
CA SER A 477 4.05 -19.85 -19.68
C SER A 477 4.88 -18.57 -19.72
N GLU A 478 5.86 -18.52 -20.61
CA GLU A 478 6.58 -17.28 -20.93
C GLU A 478 6.50 -16.98 -22.44
N SER A 479 5.90 -15.83 -22.76
CA SER A 479 6.28 -14.91 -23.84
C SER A 479 6.54 -15.43 -25.26
N VAL A 480 5.63 -15.09 -26.19
CA VAL A 480 5.98 -14.87 -27.61
C VAL A 480 5.40 -13.54 -28.08
N SER A 481 6.28 -12.58 -28.38
CA SER A 481 5.97 -11.38 -29.17
C SER A 481 6.27 -11.59 -30.66
N LEU A 482 5.87 -10.62 -31.49
CA LEU A 482 6.26 -10.40 -32.92
C LEU A 482 5.51 -11.32 -33.93
N ILE A 483 4.63 -10.85 -34.83
CA ILE A 483 4.67 -9.65 -35.72
C ILE A 483 3.28 -9.41 -36.35
N LEU A 484 2.90 -8.14 -36.53
CA LEU A 484 1.98 -7.67 -37.58
C LEU A 484 2.44 -6.29 -38.08
N PRO A 485 2.50 -6.04 -39.40
CA PRO A 485 2.66 -4.69 -39.92
C PRO A 485 1.53 -4.23 -40.86
N PHE A 486 1.10 -2.99 -40.60
CA PHE A 486 0.72 -1.96 -41.59
C PHE A 486 -0.72 -1.87 -42.15
N ILE A 487 -1.05 -0.61 -42.48
CA ILE A 487 -2.27 -0.04 -43.10
C ILE A 487 -3.37 0.36 -42.09
N GLY A 488 -3.88 1.59 -42.04
CA GLY A 488 -3.48 2.79 -42.79
C GLY A 488 -4.56 3.89 -42.82
N LYS A 489 -4.33 4.96 -42.04
CA LYS A 489 -4.92 6.33 -42.11
C LYS A 489 -6.15 6.58 -43.03
N PHE A 490 -7.25 7.04 -42.44
CA PHE A 490 -8.08 8.10 -43.03
C PHE A 490 -8.64 9.04 -41.94
N LEU A 491 -8.48 10.35 -42.14
CA LEU A 491 -9.07 11.46 -41.37
C LEU A 491 -9.55 12.52 -42.37
N PRO A 492 -10.72 13.14 -42.18
CA PRO A 492 -11.08 14.40 -42.83
C PRO A 492 -10.92 15.60 -41.87
N ASN A 493 -10.45 16.73 -42.42
CA ASN A 493 -10.30 18.00 -41.71
C ASN A 493 -11.66 18.71 -41.52
N SER A 494 -11.74 19.55 -40.48
CA SER A 494 -12.74 20.64 -40.35
C SER A 494 -12.02 21.98 -40.13
N PRO A 495 -12.49 23.12 -40.68
CA PRO A 495 -11.75 24.40 -40.65
C PRO A 495 -12.12 25.35 -39.48
N ASN A 496 -11.12 26.16 -39.09
CA ASN A 496 -11.16 27.53 -38.50
C ASN A 496 -12.51 28.30 -38.56
N SER A 497 -12.88 29.22 -37.65
CA SER A 497 -12.23 29.91 -36.50
C SER A 497 -13.32 30.78 -35.81
N ARG A 498 -13.22 31.35 -34.59
CA ARG A 498 -12.41 32.53 -34.20
C ARG A 498 -12.69 32.93 -32.72
N CYS A 499 -11.70 33.59 -32.10
CA CYS A 499 -11.77 34.62 -31.05
C CYS A 499 -12.77 34.52 -29.88
N ASN A 500 -12.23 34.48 -28.66
CA ASN A 500 -12.11 35.74 -27.91
C ASN A 500 -10.94 35.72 -26.90
N LYS A 501 -10.26 36.87 -26.77
CA LYS A 501 -9.29 37.16 -25.70
C LYS A 501 -9.90 38.22 -24.79
N SER A 502 -9.85 38.03 -23.47
CA SER A 502 -9.98 39.12 -22.51
C SER A 502 -9.02 38.88 -21.35
N SER A 503 -7.97 39.70 -21.28
CA SER A 503 -7.14 39.82 -20.09
C SER A 503 -7.88 40.62 -19.03
N SER A 504 -7.73 40.24 -17.75
CA SER A 504 -7.73 41.22 -16.66
C SER A 504 -6.88 40.70 -15.50
N SER A 505 -6.39 41.62 -14.68
CA SER A 505 -5.30 41.45 -13.72
C SER A 505 -5.62 42.09 -12.37
N ALA A 506 -5.35 41.39 -11.26
CA ALA A 506 -5.01 41.88 -9.91
C ALA A 506 -4.84 40.63 -9.02
N TRP A 507 -3.82 40.42 -8.17
CA TRP A 507 -3.19 41.25 -7.12
C TRP A 507 -4.01 41.43 -5.82
N PHE A 508 -3.59 40.63 -4.82
CA PHE A 508 -3.45 40.93 -3.38
C PHE A 508 -4.66 41.14 -2.44
N ASP A 509 -4.35 40.91 -1.17
CA ASP A 509 -5.12 41.05 0.08
C ASP A 509 -6.30 40.06 0.29
N GLY A 510 -6.54 39.49 1.49
CA GLY A 510 -5.80 39.58 2.75
C GLY A 510 -6.73 39.67 3.97
N LEU A 511 -7.06 38.53 4.60
CA LEU A 511 -7.54 38.38 5.98
C LEU A 511 -7.60 36.90 6.38
#